data_AF-A0A524C3Y4-F1
#
_entry.id   AF-A0A524C3Y4-F1
#
_cell.length_a   1.000
_cell.length_b   1.000
_cell.length_c   1.000
_cell.angle_alpha   90.00
_cell.angle_beta   90.00
_cell.angle_gamma   90.00
#
_symmetry.space_group_name_H-M   'P 1'
#
loop_
_entity.id
_entity.type
_entity.pdbx_description
1 polymer ?
#
loop_
_entity_poly.entity_id
_entity_poly.type
_entity_poly.pdbx_seq_one_letter_code
_entity_poly.pdbx_strand_id
1 'polypeptide(L)'
;MTDYYRKKVHYENIIATFDDILILPGYTDFSPFEVDISSNLGEYKFHVPILTSAMDTVTEEVMAIKMALLGGLGVLHRNCSYERQLEMVRIVKRARSFVIEDVATILPSENISRAKYMMENYNISGLVVVDDDNKVCGILTKRDIPYSDEQIKHGLVKDYMTKEVVSIKPGASRIDALSLLFESRKEKLPVIDEKGNLTGLITKKDLAPEFPLASMDEEGHLLCAMALSPRFPENKQAQDILKEIDNYVDIFFIDVADYFKLIDIQGTKKLMDLLDSDFVLGNIGTYEAAEFLLTKSGLDNEKFIGLKVGMGSGSICTTSIQTGVGAPTMFATAQVADAINDYNPKISLIADGGFKNPGDIPKAISAGADLIMSGHFFAGTEESPGFIDTIAGRKVKVYRGMGSKEARTSGYVTDRYIEGSKMLAEGVSDYVPFTGDLSGVLLSLKEGLINGMIYSGAKSIKEMKKAKIGVITPTGQRETSTHDLIGKY
;
A
#
# COMPACT_ATOMS: atom_id res chain seq x y z
N MET A 1 45.18 25.82 12.87
CA MET A 1 44.75 24.84 11.84
C MET A 1 43.51 24.15 12.36
N THR A 2 42.37 24.42 11.72
CA THR A 2 41.10 23.76 12.02
C THR A 2 41.25 22.27 11.75
N ASP A 3 40.93 21.44 12.75
CA ASP A 3 40.91 19.98 12.66
C ASP A 3 39.67 19.44 11.93
N TYR A 4 39.00 20.30 11.15
CA TYR A 4 37.76 20.04 10.43
C TYR A 4 37.79 18.73 9.65
N TYR A 5 38.88 18.44 8.92
CA TYR A 5 39.02 17.19 8.17
C TYR A 5 39.36 15.99 9.05
N ARG A 6 40.11 16.17 10.14
CA ARG A 6 40.44 15.08 11.07
C ARG A 6 39.21 14.66 11.88
N LYS A 7 38.37 15.61 12.29
CA LYS A 7 37.09 15.33 12.96
C LYS A 7 36.11 14.54 12.10
N LYS A 8 36.21 14.60 10.76
CA LYS A 8 35.36 13.78 9.87
C LYS A 8 35.64 12.28 9.95
N VAL A 9 36.79 11.88 10.47
CA VAL A 9 37.21 10.47 10.58
C VAL A 9 37.50 10.03 12.02
N HIS A 10 37.40 10.93 13.00
CA HIS A 10 37.44 10.61 14.44
C HIS A 10 36.01 10.47 14.95
N TYR A 11 35.68 9.36 15.62
CA TYR A 11 34.31 9.03 16.03
C TYR A 11 34.18 9.00 17.56
N GLU A 12 33.37 9.91 18.13
CA GLU A 12 32.94 9.86 19.54
C GLU A 12 31.56 9.17 19.70
N ASN A 13 30.76 9.04 18.63
CA ASN A 13 29.40 8.46 18.67
C ASN A 13 29.19 7.47 17.51
N ILE A 14 29.19 6.16 17.78
CA ILE A 14 28.99 5.10 16.77
C ILE A 14 27.56 5.18 16.18
N ILE A 15 27.42 5.03 14.86
CA ILE A 15 26.11 4.87 14.20
C ILE A 15 25.71 3.39 14.25
N ALA A 16 24.49 3.11 14.72
CA ALA A 16 23.93 1.77 14.78
C ALA A 16 22.89 1.51 13.68
N THR A 17 22.89 0.30 13.15
CA THR A 17 21.91 -0.23 12.20
C THR A 17 21.02 -1.27 12.89
N PHE A 18 20.10 -1.91 12.13
CA PHE A 18 19.30 -3.01 12.67
C PHE A 18 20.14 -4.19 13.18
N ASP A 19 21.32 -4.40 12.60
CA ASP A 19 22.22 -5.49 12.96
C ASP A 19 23.04 -5.21 14.22
N ASP A 20 23.19 -3.93 14.59
CA ASP A 20 24.00 -3.49 15.73
C ASP A 20 23.19 -3.43 17.02
N ILE A 21 21.90 -3.73 16.99
CA ILE A 21 21.00 -3.59 18.14
C ILE A 21 20.06 -4.78 18.34
N LEU A 22 19.64 -4.95 19.59
CA LEU A 22 18.55 -5.81 20.00
C LEU A 22 17.58 -5.04 20.89
N ILE A 23 16.31 -5.44 20.84
CA ILE A 23 15.33 -5.03 21.84
C ILE A 23 15.54 -5.92 23.08
N LEU A 24 15.68 -5.29 24.24
CA LEU A 24 15.81 -6.00 25.50
C LEU A 24 14.43 -6.51 25.96
N PRO A 25 14.34 -7.72 26.54
CA PRO A 25 13.09 -8.24 27.05
C PRO A 25 12.42 -7.32 28.06
N GLY A 26 11.09 -7.23 27.98
CA GLY A 26 10.26 -6.49 28.93
C GLY A 26 9.39 -7.41 29.78
N TYR A 27 8.54 -6.79 30.61
CA TYR A 27 7.55 -7.50 31.41
C TYR A 27 6.25 -7.67 30.62
N THR A 28 5.65 -8.86 30.69
CA THR A 28 4.45 -9.22 29.92
C THR A 28 3.43 -9.91 30.82
N ASP A 29 2.21 -9.39 30.83
CA ASP A 29 1.06 -9.92 31.59
C ASP A 29 -0.18 -10.18 30.72
N PHE A 30 0.01 -10.25 29.40
CA PHE A 30 -1.05 -10.29 28.39
C PHE A 30 -0.84 -11.37 27.35
N SER A 31 -1.91 -11.72 26.65
CA SER A 31 -1.91 -12.69 25.57
C SER A 31 -1.60 -12.03 24.20
N PRO A 32 -1.14 -12.82 23.21
CA PRO A 32 -0.89 -12.32 21.85
C PRO A 32 -2.11 -11.65 21.18
N PHE A 33 -3.33 -12.05 21.54
CA PHE A 33 -4.57 -11.51 20.97
C PHE A 33 -4.91 -10.10 21.48
N GLU A 34 -4.28 -9.67 22.57
CA GLU A 34 -4.45 -8.33 23.15
C GLU A 34 -3.47 -7.31 22.55
N VAL A 35 -2.55 -7.74 21.67
CA VAL A 35 -1.58 -6.87 21.01
C VAL A 35 -2.26 -6.12 19.86
N ASP A 36 -2.30 -4.80 19.95
CA ASP A 36 -2.75 -3.92 18.88
C ASP A 36 -1.55 -3.36 18.11
N ILE A 37 -1.36 -3.85 16.89
CA ILE A 37 -0.32 -3.36 15.98
C ILE A 37 -0.79 -2.21 15.10
N SER A 38 -2.05 -1.75 15.24
CA SER A 38 -2.57 -0.68 14.40
C SER A 38 -1.81 0.64 14.63
N SER A 39 -1.65 1.39 13.54
CA SER A 39 -0.92 2.66 13.50
C SER A 39 -1.57 3.60 12.50
N ASN A 40 -1.15 4.86 12.51
CA ASN A 40 -1.73 5.89 11.65
C ASN A 40 -0.67 6.57 10.77
N LEU A 41 -1.05 6.91 9.55
CA LEU A 41 -0.35 7.87 8.69
C LEU A 41 -1.27 9.07 8.52
N GLY A 42 -1.00 10.17 9.25
CA GLY A 42 -1.99 11.25 9.38
C GLY A 42 -3.29 10.73 9.98
N GLU A 43 -4.42 11.00 9.32
CA GLU A 43 -5.75 10.50 9.71
C GLU A 43 -6.04 9.07 9.24
N TYR A 44 -5.20 8.50 8.35
CA TYR A 44 -5.41 7.17 7.80
C TYR A 44 -4.94 6.09 8.78
N LYS A 45 -5.88 5.27 9.26
CA LYS A 45 -5.59 4.14 10.16
C LYS A 45 -5.27 2.86 9.37
N PHE A 46 -4.18 2.19 9.75
CA PHE A 46 -3.75 0.91 9.21
C PHE A 46 -3.77 -0.16 10.29
N HIS A 47 -4.44 -1.28 10.02
CA HIS A 47 -4.43 -2.45 10.90
C HIS A 47 -3.13 -3.25 10.81
N VAL A 48 -2.39 -3.08 9.72
CA VAL A 48 -1.07 -3.66 9.50
C VAL A 48 -0.16 -2.53 9.03
N PRO A 49 0.75 -2.00 9.88
CA PRO A 49 1.53 -0.79 9.59
C PRO A 49 2.74 -1.09 8.67
N ILE A 50 2.47 -1.79 7.57
CA ILE A 50 3.45 -2.31 6.62
C ILE A 50 3.07 -1.84 5.22
N LEU A 51 4.03 -1.17 4.57
CA LEU A 51 3.87 -0.59 3.25
C LEU A 51 4.81 -1.27 2.24
N THR A 52 4.36 -1.38 1.00
CA THR A 52 5.21 -1.82 -0.11
C THR A 52 5.85 -0.63 -0.81
N SER A 53 7.14 -0.74 -1.13
CA SER A 53 7.90 0.35 -1.74
C SER A 53 7.41 0.70 -3.15
N ALA A 54 7.52 1.99 -3.51
CA ALA A 54 7.17 2.54 -4.81
C ALA A 54 8.19 2.21 -5.91
N MET A 55 8.20 0.94 -6.30
CA MET A 55 9.15 0.37 -7.26
C MET A 55 8.44 -0.46 -8.32
N ASP A 56 8.94 -0.40 -9.56
CA ASP A 56 8.38 -1.10 -10.72
C ASP A 56 8.52 -2.62 -10.72
N THR A 57 9.21 -3.15 -9.72
CA THR A 57 9.35 -4.60 -9.46
C THR A 57 8.73 -4.99 -8.13
N VAL A 58 7.95 -4.09 -7.51
CA VAL A 58 7.26 -4.34 -6.23
C VAL A 58 5.79 -3.98 -6.31
N THR A 59 5.46 -2.75 -6.67
CA THR A 59 4.09 -2.22 -6.48
C THR A 59 3.52 -1.61 -7.75
N GLU A 60 2.65 -2.40 -8.40
CA GLU A 60 1.64 -1.96 -9.35
C GLU A 60 0.24 -2.28 -8.78
N GLU A 61 -0.82 -2.22 -9.59
CA GLU A 61 -2.22 -2.34 -9.17
C GLU A 61 -2.50 -3.62 -8.34
N VAL A 62 -2.00 -4.79 -8.76
CA VAL A 62 -2.30 -6.07 -8.09
C VAL A 62 -1.76 -6.07 -6.66
N MET A 63 -0.51 -5.65 -6.48
CA MET A 63 0.12 -5.50 -5.17
C MET A 63 -0.64 -4.47 -4.30
N ALA A 64 -0.94 -3.30 -4.86
CA ALA A 64 -1.60 -2.23 -4.13
C ALA A 64 -2.99 -2.66 -3.61
N ILE A 65 -3.78 -3.31 -4.47
CA ILE A 65 -5.10 -3.86 -4.10
C ILE A 65 -4.97 -4.89 -2.99
N LYS A 66 -4.09 -5.87 -3.16
CA LYS A 66 -3.94 -6.97 -2.19
C LYS A 66 -3.41 -6.47 -0.84
N MET A 67 -2.47 -5.52 -0.84
CA MET A 67 -1.98 -4.88 0.38
C MET A 67 -3.08 -4.11 1.11
N ALA A 68 -3.86 -3.30 0.39
CA ALA A 68 -4.98 -2.57 0.98
C ALA A 68 -6.03 -3.52 1.56
N LEU A 69 -6.39 -4.59 0.84
CA LEU A 69 -7.29 -5.63 1.35
C LEU A 69 -6.77 -6.27 2.64
N LEU A 70 -5.47 -6.53 2.75
CA LEU A 70 -4.88 -7.15 3.94
C LEU A 70 -4.60 -6.16 5.10
N GLY A 71 -4.95 -4.89 4.93
CA GLY A 71 -4.86 -3.86 5.98
C GLY A 71 -3.55 -3.10 6.05
N GLY A 72 -2.69 -3.25 5.04
CA GLY A 72 -1.53 -2.38 4.80
C GLY A 72 -1.80 -1.38 3.67
N LEU A 73 -0.75 -0.91 3.03
CA LEU A 73 -0.85 0.02 1.89
C LEU A 73 0.25 -0.25 0.86
N GLY A 74 -0.13 -0.36 -0.40
CA GLY A 74 0.84 -0.40 -1.49
C GLY A 74 1.00 0.97 -2.13
N VAL A 75 2.23 1.46 -2.23
CA VAL A 75 2.53 2.74 -2.90
C VAL A 75 2.91 2.48 -4.36
N LEU A 76 2.05 2.88 -5.29
CA LEU A 76 2.29 2.74 -6.72
C LEU A 76 3.54 3.51 -7.14
N HIS A 77 4.35 2.93 -8.03
CA HIS A 77 5.52 3.60 -8.55
C HIS A 77 5.19 4.67 -9.60
N ARG A 78 6.14 5.58 -9.83
CA ARG A 78 6.06 6.59 -10.90
C ARG A 78 6.95 6.33 -12.12
N ASN A 79 7.55 5.15 -12.21
CA ASN A 79 8.43 4.78 -13.33
C ASN A 79 7.68 4.44 -14.64
N CYS A 80 6.69 5.25 -15.01
CA CYS A 80 5.86 5.10 -16.21
C CYS A 80 5.20 6.45 -16.56
N SER A 81 4.51 6.52 -17.69
CA SER A 81 3.83 7.75 -18.12
C SER A 81 2.66 8.10 -17.19
N TYR A 82 2.22 9.37 -17.19
CA TYR A 82 1.07 9.78 -16.38
C TYR A 82 -0.22 9.06 -16.78
N GLU A 83 -0.36 8.67 -18.05
CA GLU A 83 -1.51 7.88 -18.52
C GLU A 83 -1.53 6.49 -17.89
N ARG A 84 -0.37 5.83 -17.78
CA ARG A 84 -0.26 4.54 -17.09
C ARG A 84 -0.48 4.70 -15.59
N GLN A 85 0.03 5.77 -14.99
CA GLN A 85 -0.24 6.09 -13.58
C GLN A 85 -1.74 6.24 -13.32
N LEU A 86 -2.44 7.00 -14.16
CA LEU A 86 -3.90 7.17 -14.10
C LEU A 86 -4.65 5.83 -14.25
N GLU A 87 -4.19 4.95 -15.14
CA GLU A 87 -4.77 3.61 -15.28
C GLU A 87 -4.61 2.79 -13.99
N MET A 88 -3.42 2.76 -13.40
CA MET A 88 -3.16 2.01 -12.16
C MET A 88 -4.07 2.47 -11.02
N VAL A 89 -4.16 3.78 -10.76
CA VAL A 89 -4.99 4.33 -9.66
C VAL A 89 -6.47 4.04 -9.88
N ARG A 90 -6.94 4.09 -11.13
CA ARG A 90 -8.32 3.71 -11.49
C ARG A 90 -8.59 2.23 -11.25
N ILE A 91 -7.64 1.35 -11.53
CA ILE A 91 -7.79 -0.08 -11.25
C ILE A 91 -7.87 -0.29 -9.73
N VAL A 92 -6.98 0.34 -8.94
CA VAL A 92 -6.99 0.23 -7.48
C VAL A 92 -8.30 0.72 -6.88
N LYS A 93 -8.76 1.93 -7.20
CA LYS A 93 -10.02 2.48 -6.66
C LYS A 93 -11.25 1.68 -7.10
N ARG A 94 -11.25 1.06 -8.29
CA ARG A 94 -12.33 0.17 -8.73
C ARG A 94 -12.29 -1.22 -8.09
N ALA A 95 -11.14 -1.66 -7.59
CA ALA A 95 -10.89 -3.05 -7.20
C ALA A 95 -11.72 -3.56 -6.02
N ARG A 96 -12.53 -2.70 -5.39
CA ARG A 96 -13.59 -3.16 -4.50
C ARG A 96 -14.72 -2.17 -4.37
N SER A 97 -15.26 -1.73 -5.51
CA SER A 97 -16.68 -1.38 -5.47
C SER A 97 -17.43 -2.65 -5.07
N PHE A 98 -18.05 -2.67 -3.89
CA PHE A 98 -19.02 -3.71 -3.52
C PHE A 98 -20.24 -3.69 -4.46
N VAL A 99 -20.25 -2.76 -5.42
CA VAL A 99 -21.12 -2.68 -6.58
C VAL A 99 -20.45 -3.37 -7.77
N ILE A 100 -21.05 -4.46 -8.22
CA ILE A 100 -20.74 -5.09 -9.50
C ILE A 100 -21.28 -4.17 -10.61
N GLU A 101 -20.40 -3.57 -11.42
CA GLU A 101 -20.80 -2.70 -12.54
C GLU A 101 -21.29 -3.51 -13.75
N ASP A 102 -20.59 -4.61 -14.09
CA ASP A 102 -20.97 -5.51 -15.18
C ASP A 102 -22.00 -6.54 -14.70
N VAL A 103 -23.24 -6.07 -14.56
CA VAL A 103 -24.34 -6.89 -14.05
C VAL A 103 -24.89 -7.78 -15.15
N ALA A 104 -24.98 -9.09 -14.86
CA ALA A 104 -25.70 -10.00 -15.74
C ALA A 104 -27.20 -9.68 -15.77
N THR A 105 -27.67 -9.24 -16.93
CA THR A 105 -29.06 -8.83 -17.18
C THR A 105 -29.79 -9.77 -18.14
N ILE A 106 -31.12 -9.69 -18.14
CA ILE A 106 -32.00 -10.43 -19.06
C ILE A 106 -33.28 -9.62 -19.36
N LEU A 107 -33.87 -9.78 -20.55
CA LEU A 107 -35.11 -9.08 -20.91
C LEU A 107 -36.36 -9.80 -20.35
N PRO A 108 -37.45 -9.07 -20.02
CA PRO A 108 -38.71 -9.66 -19.56
C PRO A 108 -39.36 -10.62 -20.57
N SER A 109 -39.07 -10.43 -21.86
CA SER A 109 -39.60 -11.20 -22.99
C SER A 109 -38.79 -12.45 -23.32
N GLU A 110 -37.64 -12.66 -22.69
CA GLU A 110 -36.81 -13.86 -22.91
C GLU A 110 -37.37 -15.08 -22.18
N ASN A 111 -36.99 -16.28 -22.65
CA ASN A 111 -37.42 -17.54 -22.07
C ASN A 111 -36.66 -17.89 -20.78
N ILE A 112 -37.33 -18.57 -19.86
CA ILE A 112 -36.73 -19.13 -18.62
C ILE A 112 -35.57 -20.08 -18.91
N SER A 113 -35.62 -20.82 -20.02
CA SER A 113 -34.52 -21.67 -20.48
C SER A 113 -33.21 -20.90 -20.70
N ARG A 114 -33.29 -19.66 -21.21
CA ARG A 114 -32.13 -18.77 -21.37
C ARG A 114 -31.60 -18.30 -20.03
N ALA A 115 -32.49 -17.89 -19.12
CA ALA A 115 -32.12 -17.51 -17.76
C ALA A 115 -31.38 -18.64 -17.03
N LYS A 116 -31.93 -19.87 -17.10
CA LYS A 116 -31.32 -21.07 -16.52
C LYS A 116 -29.93 -21.34 -17.10
N TYR A 117 -29.81 -21.28 -18.43
CA TYR A 117 -28.52 -21.43 -19.12
C TYR A 117 -27.49 -20.39 -18.65
N MET A 118 -27.88 -19.13 -18.50
CA MET A 118 -26.97 -18.07 -18.03
C MET A 118 -26.54 -18.32 -16.58
N MET A 119 -27.48 -18.68 -15.70
CA MET A 119 -27.18 -18.97 -14.29
C MET A 119 -26.25 -20.16 -14.11
N GLU A 120 -26.37 -21.20 -14.95
CA GLU A 120 -25.52 -22.40 -14.90
C GLU A 120 -24.13 -22.14 -15.49
N ASN A 121 -24.03 -21.55 -16.69
CA ASN A 121 -22.74 -21.38 -17.38
C ASN A 121 -21.89 -20.25 -16.81
N TYR A 122 -22.51 -19.18 -16.34
CA TYR A 122 -21.79 -18.06 -15.71
C TYR A 122 -21.65 -18.21 -14.20
N ASN A 123 -22.14 -19.33 -13.64
CA ASN A 123 -22.13 -19.61 -12.19
C ASN A 123 -22.71 -18.47 -11.33
N ILE A 124 -23.76 -17.81 -11.84
CA ILE A 124 -24.46 -16.70 -11.16
C ILE A 124 -25.78 -17.17 -10.55
N SER A 125 -26.15 -16.61 -9.40
CA SER A 125 -27.33 -17.04 -8.62
C SER A 125 -28.59 -16.23 -8.90
N GLY A 126 -28.51 -15.22 -9.76
CA GLY A 126 -29.64 -14.39 -10.18
C GLY A 126 -29.24 -13.41 -11.28
N LEU A 127 -30.27 -12.86 -11.94
CA LEU A 127 -30.19 -11.92 -13.05
C LEU A 127 -31.06 -10.72 -12.71
N VAL A 128 -30.58 -9.51 -13.04
CA VAL A 128 -31.43 -8.31 -13.00
C VAL A 128 -32.22 -8.24 -14.31
N VAL A 129 -33.53 -8.08 -14.22
CA VAL A 129 -34.38 -7.96 -15.39
C VAL A 129 -34.45 -6.49 -15.78
N VAL A 130 -34.05 -6.16 -17.00
CA VAL A 130 -34.07 -4.79 -17.54
C VAL A 130 -34.84 -4.73 -18.85
N ASP A 131 -35.43 -3.60 -19.19
CA ASP A 131 -36.01 -3.39 -20.53
C ASP A 131 -34.94 -2.97 -21.55
N ASP A 132 -35.37 -2.72 -22.79
CA ASP A 132 -34.50 -2.30 -23.89
C ASP A 132 -33.80 -0.94 -23.63
N ASP A 133 -34.33 -0.13 -22.70
CA ASP A 133 -33.78 1.16 -22.27
C ASP A 133 -32.93 1.04 -20.98
N ASN A 134 -32.58 -0.18 -20.56
CA ASN A 134 -31.83 -0.50 -19.34
C ASN A 134 -32.55 -0.13 -18.03
N LYS A 135 -33.88 0.03 -18.04
CA LYS A 135 -34.68 0.24 -16.82
C LYS A 135 -34.93 -1.05 -16.09
N VAL A 136 -34.71 -1.05 -14.78
CA VAL A 136 -34.92 -2.23 -13.95
C VAL A 136 -36.41 -2.56 -13.88
N CYS A 137 -36.76 -3.73 -14.40
CA CYS A 137 -38.12 -4.27 -14.41
C CYS A 137 -38.37 -5.32 -13.33
N GLY A 138 -37.29 -5.94 -12.81
CA GLY A 138 -37.40 -7.03 -11.85
C GLY A 138 -36.08 -7.67 -11.48
N ILE A 139 -36.14 -8.72 -10.66
CA ILE A 139 -35.02 -9.62 -10.40
C ILE A 139 -35.49 -11.06 -10.51
N LEU A 140 -34.66 -11.91 -11.12
CA LEU A 140 -34.92 -13.34 -11.27
C LEU A 140 -33.79 -14.13 -10.61
N THR A 141 -34.11 -15.05 -9.72
CA THR A 141 -33.14 -15.85 -8.96
C THR A 141 -33.31 -17.35 -9.21
N LYS A 142 -32.34 -18.16 -8.78
CA LYS A 142 -32.45 -19.63 -8.85
C LYS A 142 -33.72 -20.20 -8.20
N ARG A 143 -34.30 -19.49 -7.21
CA ARG A 143 -35.55 -19.92 -6.54
C ARG A 143 -36.80 -19.70 -7.39
N ASP A 144 -36.71 -18.80 -8.37
CA ASP A 144 -37.83 -18.42 -9.23
C ASP A 144 -37.93 -19.31 -10.49
N ILE A 145 -36.92 -20.15 -10.74
CA ILE A 145 -36.91 -21.09 -11.87
C ILE A 145 -37.88 -22.26 -11.58
N PRO A 146 -38.89 -22.51 -12.43
CA PRO A 146 -39.83 -23.62 -12.26
C PRO A 146 -39.16 -24.98 -12.41
N TYR A 147 -39.74 -26.01 -11.79
CA TYR A 147 -39.24 -27.39 -11.85
C TYR A 147 -39.69 -28.17 -13.10
N SER A 148 -40.79 -27.77 -13.75
CA SER A 148 -41.32 -28.45 -14.93
C SER A 148 -40.57 -28.05 -16.19
N ASP A 149 -40.10 -29.05 -16.96
CA ASP A 149 -39.43 -28.82 -18.25
C ASP A 149 -40.29 -28.06 -19.26
N GLU A 150 -41.62 -28.27 -19.23
CA GLU A 150 -42.55 -27.56 -20.12
C GLU A 150 -42.61 -26.05 -19.77
N GLN A 151 -42.64 -25.75 -18.46
CA GLN A 151 -42.62 -24.37 -17.97
C GLN A 151 -41.27 -23.69 -18.23
N ILE A 152 -40.16 -24.42 -18.12
CA ILE A 152 -38.82 -23.90 -18.46
C ILE A 152 -38.74 -23.58 -19.96
N LYS A 153 -39.33 -24.43 -20.81
CA LYS A 153 -39.23 -24.31 -22.27
C LYS A 153 -40.08 -23.17 -22.84
N HIS A 154 -41.25 -22.91 -22.24
CA HIS A 154 -42.23 -21.96 -22.77
C HIS A 154 -42.51 -20.74 -21.88
N GLY A 155 -42.05 -20.75 -20.62
CA GLY A 155 -42.23 -19.65 -19.70
C GLY A 155 -41.33 -18.45 -20.02
N LEU A 156 -41.86 -17.24 -19.85
CA LEU A 156 -41.12 -15.99 -20.03
C LEU A 156 -40.64 -15.44 -18.70
N VAL A 157 -39.51 -14.74 -18.68
CA VAL A 157 -38.91 -14.14 -17.48
C VAL A 157 -39.91 -13.29 -16.70
N LYS A 158 -40.69 -12.45 -17.38
CA LYS A 158 -41.68 -11.55 -16.74
C LYS A 158 -42.74 -12.25 -15.90
N ASP A 159 -43.00 -13.54 -16.16
CA ASP A 159 -44.03 -14.33 -15.50
C ASP A 159 -43.52 -14.92 -14.16
N TYR A 160 -42.20 -15.02 -13.99
CA TYR A 160 -41.56 -15.62 -12.81
C TYR A 160 -40.69 -14.63 -12.00
N MET A 161 -40.30 -13.49 -12.58
CA MET A 161 -39.47 -12.51 -11.87
C MET A 161 -40.18 -11.84 -10.69
N THR A 162 -39.42 -11.42 -9.69
CA THR A 162 -39.89 -10.48 -8.67
C THR A 162 -39.92 -9.07 -9.25
N LYS A 163 -41.12 -8.46 -9.32
CA LYS A 163 -41.33 -7.11 -9.91
C LYS A 163 -41.00 -5.98 -8.95
N GLU A 164 -41.28 -6.17 -7.65
CA GLU A 164 -40.93 -5.20 -6.62
C GLU A 164 -39.46 -5.36 -6.23
N VAL A 165 -38.60 -4.56 -6.88
CA VAL A 165 -37.17 -4.57 -6.65
C VAL A 165 -36.83 -3.62 -5.52
N VAL A 166 -36.28 -4.16 -4.43
CA VAL A 166 -35.57 -3.37 -3.43
C VAL A 166 -34.24 -2.96 -4.03
N SER A 167 -34.01 -1.66 -4.16
CA SER A 167 -32.83 -1.06 -4.79
C SER A 167 -32.22 0.02 -3.91
N ILE A 168 -31.02 0.46 -4.30
CA ILE A 168 -30.31 1.55 -3.65
C ILE A 168 -29.84 2.56 -4.71
N LYS A 169 -29.68 3.81 -4.30
CA LYS A 169 -29.17 4.85 -5.19
C LYS A 169 -27.63 4.75 -5.33
N PRO A 170 -27.07 5.19 -6.47
CA PRO A 170 -25.63 5.41 -6.59
C PRO A 170 -25.10 6.29 -5.46
N GLY A 171 -23.91 5.95 -4.94
CA GLY A 171 -23.24 6.70 -3.87
C GLY A 171 -23.75 6.40 -2.44
N ALA A 172 -24.65 5.44 -2.27
CA ALA A 172 -25.06 5.03 -0.92
C ALA A 172 -23.96 4.26 -0.18
N SER A 173 -23.90 4.43 1.14
CA SER A 173 -22.85 3.83 1.94
C SER A 173 -22.99 2.31 2.06
N ARG A 174 -21.87 1.63 2.33
CA ARG A 174 -21.87 0.20 2.66
C ARG A 174 -22.81 -0.13 3.83
N ILE A 175 -22.89 0.75 4.83
CA ILE A 175 -23.74 0.58 6.01
C ILE A 175 -25.22 0.61 5.61
N ASP A 176 -25.60 1.52 4.72
CA ASP A 176 -26.96 1.60 4.19
C ASP A 176 -27.31 0.34 3.38
N ALA A 177 -26.39 -0.12 2.53
CA ALA A 177 -26.57 -1.34 1.75
C ALA A 177 -26.73 -2.59 2.64
N LEU A 178 -25.92 -2.72 3.70
CA LEU A 178 -26.02 -3.79 4.69
C LEU A 178 -27.34 -3.76 5.45
N SER A 179 -27.75 -2.57 5.89
CA SER A 179 -29.01 -2.36 6.62
C SER A 179 -30.20 -2.72 5.74
N LEU A 180 -30.21 -2.25 4.50
CA LEU A 180 -31.30 -2.49 3.56
C LEU A 180 -31.41 -3.96 3.16
N LEU A 181 -30.29 -4.68 2.95
CA LEU A 181 -30.31 -6.13 2.73
C LEU A 181 -30.82 -6.89 3.96
N PHE A 182 -30.45 -6.45 5.17
CA PHE A 182 -30.90 -7.09 6.40
C PHE A 182 -32.41 -6.92 6.63
N GLU A 183 -32.92 -5.70 6.45
CA GLU A 183 -34.34 -5.34 6.59
C GLU A 183 -35.21 -6.01 5.52
N SER A 184 -34.78 -5.92 4.26
CA SER A 184 -35.54 -6.48 3.12
C SER A 184 -35.45 -8.00 3.00
N ARG A 185 -34.55 -8.65 3.76
CA ARG A 185 -34.24 -10.08 3.67
C ARG A 185 -33.88 -10.53 2.25
N LYS A 186 -33.30 -9.62 1.44
CA LYS A 186 -32.82 -9.92 0.09
C LYS A 186 -31.33 -10.26 0.10
N GLU A 187 -30.87 -10.94 -0.94
CA GLU A 187 -29.45 -11.32 -1.13
C GLU A 187 -28.73 -10.42 -2.12
N LYS A 188 -29.49 -9.67 -2.93
CA LYS A 188 -29.03 -8.87 -4.05
C LYS A 188 -29.78 -7.55 -4.06
N LEU A 189 -29.07 -6.48 -4.39
CA LEU A 189 -29.57 -5.13 -4.30
C LEU A 189 -29.10 -4.33 -5.52
N PRO A 190 -29.95 -4.17 -6.54
CA PRO A 190 -29.63 -3.38 -7.72
C PRO A 190 -29.38 -1.91 -7.35
N VAL A 191 -28.36 -1.32 -7.95
CA VAL A 191 -28.07 0.11 -7.86
C VAL A 191 -28.77 0.80 -9.03
N ILE A 192 -29.67 1.73 -8.72
CA ILE A 192 -30.57 2.34 -9.71
C ILE A 192 -30.47 3.87 -9.64
N ASP A 193 -30.20 4.51 -10.78
CA ASP A 193 -30.14 5.97 -10.88
C ASP A 193 -31.53 6.65 -10.76
N GLU A 194 -31.56 7.98 -10.73
CA GLU A 194 -32.82 8.75 -10.64
C GLU A 194 -33.75 8.56 -11.83
N LYS A 195 -33.20 8.13 -12.98
CA LYS A 195 -33.97 7.84 -14.18
C LYS A 195 -34.52 6.41 -14.16
N GLY A 196 -34.08 5.54 -13.26
CA GLY A 196 -34.51 4.15 -13.15
C GLY A 196 -33.59 3.16 -13.88
N ASN A 197 -32.42 3.59 -14.35
CA ASN A 197 -31.47 2.74 -15.06
C ASN A 197 -30.64 1.89 -14.09
N LEU A 198 -30.29 0.67 -14.49
CA LEU A 198 -29.35 -0.16 -13.74
C LEU A 198 -27.93 0.39 -13.90
N THR A 199 -27.29 0.73 -12.77
CA THR A 199 -25.89 1.18 -12.73
C THR A 199 -24.97 0.19 -12.00
N GLY A 200 -25.53 -0.84 -11.36
CA GLY A 200 -24.74 -1.88 -10.72
C GLY A 200 -25.54 -2.83 -9.84
N LEU A 201 -24.86 -3.75 -9.15
CA LEU A 201 -25.48 -4.74 -8.26
C LEU A 201 -24.62 -4.96 -7.02
N ILE A 202 -25.23 -4.83 -5.84
CA ILE A 202 -24.59 -5.19 -4.57
C ILE A 202 -25.12 -6.56 -4.14
N THR A 203 -24.24 -7.47 -3.71
CA THR A 203 -24.66 -8.75 -3.12
C THR A 203 -24.24 -8.89 -1.68
N LYS A 204 -25.00 -9.66 -0.90
CA LYS A 204 -24.64 -9.98 0.50
C LYS A 204 -23.27 -10.66 0.61
N LYS A 205 -22.87 -11.43 -0.41
CA LYS A 205 -21.56 -12.09 -0.45
C LYS A 205 -20.43 -11.06 -0.58
N ASP A 206 -20.62 -10.05 -1.42
CA ASP A 206 -19.62 -8.99 -1.65
C ASP A 206 -19.52 -8.01 -0.46
N LEU A 207 -20.61 -7.88 0.31
CA LEU A 207 -20.64 -7.09 1.54
C LEU A 207 -20.10 -7.81 2.77
N ALA A 208 -20.06 -9.15 2.76
CA ALA A 208 -19.45 -9.94 3.82
C ALA A 208 -17.92 -9.70 3.81
N PRO A 209 -17.29 -9.35 4.93
CA PRO A 209 -15.87 -9.02 4.92
C PRO A 209 -15.04 -10.30 4.73
N GLU A 210 -14.62 -10.59 3.50
CA GLU A 210 -13.45 -11.47 3.27
C GLU A 210 -12.16 -10.83 3.81
N PHE A 211 -12.19 -9.49 4.01
CA PHE A 211 -11.06 -8.69 4.46
C PHE A 211 -11.54 -7.64 5.50
N PRO A 212 -11.72 -8.03 6.77
CA PRO A 212 -12.23 -7.13 7.82
C PRO A 212 -11.23 -6.04 8.22
N LEU A 213 -9.95 -6.22 7.87
CA LEU A 213 -8.87 -5.29 8.19
C LEU A 213 -8.53 -4.38 7.01
N ALA A 214 -9.31 -4.40 5.92
CA ALA A 214 -8.99 -3.66 4.71
C ALA A 214 -8.83 -2.15 4.97
N SER A 215 -7.79 -1.57 4.40
CA SER A 215 -7.50 -0.14 4.39
C SER A 215 -8.41 0.54 3.38
N MET A 216 -9.42 1.27 3.86
CA MET A 216 -10.43 1.92 3.04
C MET A 216 -10.57 3.40 3.37
N ASP A 217 -11.02 4.19 2.40
CA ASP A 217 -11.47 5.56 2.62
C ASP A 217 -12.87 5.62 3.26
N GLU A 218 -13.36 6.84 3.52
CA GLU A 218 -14.68 7.07 4.13
C GLU A 218 -15.85 6.58 3.26
N GLU A 219 -15.65 6.50 1.94
CA GLU A 219 -16.64 6.02 0.96
C GLU A 219 -16.65 4.48 0.85
N GLY A 220 -15.63 3.83 1.42
CA GLY A 220 -15.46 2.38 1.41
C GLY A 220 -14.68 1.84 0.22
N HIS A 221 -14.02 2.70 -0.57
CA HIS A 221 -13.05 2.25 -1.57
C HIS A 221 -11.70 1.96 -0.91
N LEU A 222 -10.87 1.14 -1.56
CA LEU A 222 -9.52 0.86 -1.05
C LEU A 222 -8.67 2.13 -1.08
N LEU A 223 -7.85 2.33 -0.04
CA LEU A 223 -6.87 3.42 -0.04
C LEU A 223 -5.84 3.20 -1.16
N CYS A 224 -5.55 4.26 -1.89
CA CYS A 224 -4.65 4.29 -3.02
C CYS A 224 -3.55 5.32 -2.77
N ALA A 225 -2.29 4.87 -2.80
CA ALA A 225 -1.13 5.75 -2.67
C ALA A 225 -0.24 5.66 -3.91
N MET A 226 0.41 6.76 -4.24
CA MET A 226 1.28 6.83 -5.43
C MET A 226 2.52 7.69 -5.15
N ALA A 227 3.67 7.24 -5.61
CA ALA A 227 4.86 8.06 -5.63
C ALA A 227 4.75 9.19 -6.65
N LEU A 228 5.29 10.36 -6.31
CA LEU A 228 5.31 11.53 -7.18
C LEU A 228 6.71 12.16 -7.17
N SER A 229 7.06 12.78 -8.29
CA SER A 229 8.27 13.60 -8.39
C SER A 229 8.04 14.95 -7.73
N PRO A 230 9.00 15.53 -6.99
CA PRO A 230 8.91 16.91 -6.57
C PRO A 230 9.05 17.89 -7.75
N ARG A 231 9.50 17.43 -8.93
CA ARG A 231 9.62 18.28 -10.12
C ARG A 231 8.23 18.62 -10.65
N PHE A 232 7.79 19.83 -10.38
CA PHE A 232 6.54 20.36 -10.90
C PHE A 232 6.53 20.37 -12.45
N PRO A 233 5.52 19.79 -13.10
CA PRO A 233 5.42 19.82 -14.55
C PRO A 233 4.95 21.20 -15.04
N GLU A 234 5.73 21.85 -15.89
CA GLU A 234 5.39 23.18 -16.44
C GLU A 234 4.36 23.10 -17.60
N ASN A 235 4.15 21.92 -18.21
CA ASN A 235 3.14 21.72 -19.25
C ASN A 235 1.75 21.49 -18.64
N LYS A 236 0.77 22.27 -19.09
CA LYS A 236 -0.64 22.17 -18.71
C LYS A 236 -1.24 20.77 -18.88
N GLN A 237 -0.94 20.06 -19.97
CA GLN A 237 -1.49 18.70 -20.18
C GLN A 237 -1.09 17.74 -19.06
N ALA A 238 0.17 17.80 -18.62
CA ALA A 238 0.64 16.97 -17.51
C ALA A 238 -0.01 17.37 -16.18
N GLN A 239 -0.22 18.67 -15.95
CA GLN A 239 -0.96 19.16 -14.78
C GLN A 239 -2.41 18.69 -14.79
N ASP A 240 -3.08 18.70 -15.94
CA ASP A 240 -4.46 18.25 -16.10
C ASP A 240 -4.58 16.74 -15.79
N ILE A 241 -3.65 15.91 -16.28
CA ILE A 241 -3.62 14.47 -15.96
C ILE A 241 -3.30 14.24 -14.47
N LEU A 242 -2.39 15.02 -13.87
CA LEU A 242 -2.11 14.92 -12.44
C LEU A 242 -3.33 15.23 -11.57
N LYS A 243 -4.12 16.24 -11.93
CA LYS A 243 -5.41 16.50 -11.27
C LYS A 243 -6.40 15.36 -11.46
N GLU A 244 -6.37 14.69 -12.62
CA GLU A 244 -7.20 13.53 -12.83
C GLU A 244 -6.78 12.36 -11.93
N ILE A 245 -5.46 12.13 -11.79
CA ILE A 245 -4.88 11.13 -10.88
C ILE A 245 -5.27 11.43 -9.43
N ASP A 246 -5.19 12.69 -9.00
CA ASP A 246 -5.51 13.17 -7.66
C ASP A 246 -6.92 12.80 -7.20
N ASN A 247 -7.90 12.73 -8.11
CA ASN A 247 -9.25 12.26 -7.78
C ASN A 247 -9.31 10.79 -7.31
N TYR A 248 -8.25 10.01 -7.53
CA TYR A 248 -8.19 8.59 -7.18
C TYR A 248 -7.07 8.26 -6.19
N VAL A 249 -6.19 9.21 -5.89
CA VAL A 249 -5.09 9.02 -4.93
C VAL A 249 -5.53 9.62 -3.61
N ASP A 250 -5.27 8.91 -2.52
CA ASP A 250 -5.51 9.43 -1.17
C ASP A 250 -4.22 10.05 -0.62
N ILE A 251 -3.06 9.45 -0.94
CA ILE A 251 -1.75 9.86 -0.42
C ILE A 251 -0.68 9.85 -1.52
N PHE A 252 -0.07 11.01 -1.77
CA PHE A 252 1.14 11.12 -2.58
C PHE A 252 2.40 10.95 -1.75
N PHE A 253 3.35 10.17 -2.27
CA PHE A 253 4.69 10.02 -1.69
C PHE A 253 5.69 10.76 -2.57
N ILE A 254 6.17 11.92 -2.12
CA ILE A 254 7.31 12.57 -2.78
C ILE A 254 8.53 11.69 -2.57
N ASP A 255 9.03 11.10 -3.65
CA ASP A 255 10.02 10.03 -3.59
C ASP A 255 11.25 10.33 -4.45
N VAL A 256 12.29 10.80 -3.77
CA VAL A 256 13.64 11.09 -4.29
C VAL A 256 14.71 10.56 -3.32
N ALA A 257 15.95 10.38 -3.80
CA ALA A 257 17.01 9.80 -2.99
C ALA A 257 17.40 10.67 -1.76
N ASP A 258 17.32 11.99 -1.93
CA ASP A 258 17.58 12.99 -0.88
C ASP A 258 16.58 14.14 -1.06
N TYR A 259 15.57 14.24 -0.21
CA TYR A 259 14.55 15.28 -0.34
C TYR A 259 14.99 16.65 0.17
N PHE A 260 16.07 16.73 0.95
CA PHE A 260 16.48 17.96 1.63
C PHE A 260 17.21 18.94 0.70
N LYS A 261 16.54 19.32 -0.40
CA LYS A 261 17.01 20.25 -1.42
C LYS A 261 15.96 21.33 -1.64
N LEU A 262 16.40 22.58 -1.72
CA LEU A 262 15.51 23.73 -1.91
C LEU A 262 14.60 23.59 -3.13
N ILE A 263 15.12 23.06 -4.25
CA ILE A 263 14.35 22.87 -5.49
C ILE A 263 13.23 21.85 -5.33
N ASP A 264 13.47 20.77 -4.57
CA ASP A 264 12.47 19.73 -4.34
C ASP A 264 11.37 20.25 -3.40
N ILE A 265 11.75 20.97 -2.35
CA ILE A 265 10.79 21.61 -1.42
C ILE A 265 9.90 22.62 -2.16
N GLN A 266 10.50 23.47 -3.01
CA GLN A 266 9.74 24.44 -3.82
C GLN A 266 8.82 23.77 -4.84
N GLY A 267 9.27 22.67 -5.45
CA GLY A 267 8.48 21.89 -6.38
C GLY A 267 7.29 21.19 -5.71
N THR A 268 7.52 20.57 -4.54
CA THR A 268 6.45 20.00 -3.70
C THR A 268 5.44 21.04 -3.30
N LYS A 269 5.86 22.25 -2.92
CA LYS A 269 4.93 23.32 -2.57
C LYS A 269 3.94 23.61 -3.71
N LYS A 270 4.43 23.74 -4.95
CA LYS A 270 3.57 23.93 -6.13
C LYS A 270 2.62 22.75 -6.36
N LEU A 271 3.02 21.52 -6.02
CA LEU A 271 2.17 20.34 -6.14
C LEU A 271 1.06 20.33 -5.08
N MET A 272 1.37 20.67 -3.83
CA MET A 272 0.37 20.82 -2.76
C MET A 272 -0.65 21.95 -3.04
N ASP A 273 -0.23 22.99 -3.77
CA ASP A 273 -1.13 24.05 -4.25
C ASP A 273 -2.03 23.56 -5.41
N LEU A 274 -1.62 22.53 -6.16
CA LEU A 274 -2.31 22.03 -7.35
C LEU A 274 -3.28 20.87 -7.05
N LEU A 275 -2.92 20.03 -6.07
CA LEU A 275 -3.52 18.73 -5.77
C LEU A 275 -4.09 18.74 -4.36
N ASP A 276 -5.22 18.07 -4.14
CA ASP A 276 -5.96 18.08 -2.87
C ASP A 276 -5.57 16.97 -1.91
N SER A 277 -4.98 15.88 -2.40
CA SER A 277 -4.51 14.73 -1.59
C SER A 277 -3.46 15.08 -0.53
N ASP A 278 -3.28 14.17 0.43
CA ASP A 278 -2.23 14.25 1.43
C ASP A 278 -0.85 13.83 0.89
N PHE A 279 0.21 14.25 1.57
CA PHE A 279 1.59 14.10 1.15
C PHE A 279 2.50 13.52 2.24
N VAL A 280 3.28 12.52 1.84
CA VAL A 280 4.45 12.01 2.56
C VAL A 280 5.71 12.46 1.86
N LEU A 281 6.70 12.96 2.61
CA LEU A 281 7.92 13.53 2.06
C LEU A 281 9.14 12.67 2.38
N GLY A 282 9.93 12.33 1.36
CA GLY A 282 11.19 11.60 1.57
C GLY A 282 12.07 11.39 0.33
N ASN A 283 13.26 10.83 0.49
CA ASN A 283 13.82 10.36 1.78
C ASN A 283 14.65 11.44 2.47
N ILE A 284 14.61 11.46 3.80
CA ILE A 284 15.54 12.23 4.64
C ILE A 284 16.25 11.30 5.63
N GLY A 285 17.28 11.81 6.31
CA GLY A 285 18.14 10.99 7.16
C GLY A 285 18.66 11.61 8.44
N THR A 286 18.43 12.90 8.68
CA THR A 286 19.03 13.63 9.82
C THR A 286 18.00 14.48 10.54
N TYR A 287 18.30 14.80 11.80
CA TYR A 287 17.46 15.66 12.63
C TYR A 287 17.29 17.04 11.99
N GLU A 288 18.35 17.62 11.45
CA GLU A 288 18.33 18.96 10.85
C GLU A 288 17.46 19.04 9.59
N ALA A 289 17.46 17.98 8.78
CA ALA A 289 16.57 17.91 7.62
C ALA A 289 15.10 17.90 8.07
N ALA A 290 14.77 17.10 9.09
CA ALA A 290 13.43 17.05 9.65
C ALA A 290 13.03 18.37 10.32
N GLU A 291 13.87 18.94 11.19
CA GLU A 291 13.65 20.25 11.81
C GLU A 291 13.32 21.30 10.74
N PHE A 292 14.14 21.38 9.69
CA PHE A 292 13.90 22.36 8.63
C PHE A 292 12.53 22.13 7.95
N LEU A 293 12.20 20.89 7.62
CA LEU A 293 10.92 20.58 6.97
C LEU A 293 9.73 20.93 7.86
N LEU A 294 9.84 20.68 9.17
CA LEU A 294 8.77 20.91 10.14
C LEU A 294 8.63 22.38 10.55
N THR A 295 9.70 23.18 10.46
CA THR A 295 9.70 24.55 11.02
C THR A 295 9.92 25.68 10.01
N LYS A 296 10.56 25.39 8.86
CA LYS A 296 11.10 26.41 7.94
C LYS A 296 10.74 26.19 6.47
N SER A 297 10.20 25.03 6.09
CA SER A 297 9.88 24.71 4.69
C SER A 297 8.78 25.57 4.08
N GLY A 298 7.82 26.02 4.90
CA GLY A 298 6.63 26.74 4.44
C GLY A 298 5.72 25.88 3.54
N LEU A 299 5.76 24.57 3.71
CA LEU A 299 4.81 23.61 3.14
C LEU A 299 3.45 23.69 3.87
N ASP A 300 2.39 23.23 3.22
CA ASP A 300 1.06 23.15 3.83
C ASP A 300 1.05 22.04 4.89
N ASN A 301 0.92 22.42 6.16
CA ASN A 301 0.95 21.48 7.28
C ASN A 301 -0.32 20.63 7.41
N GLU A 302 -1.41 20.98 6.73
CA GLU A 302 -2.63 20.16 6.74
C GLU A 302 -2.50 19.00 5.73
N LYS A 303 -1.85 19.22 4.58
CA LYS A 303 -1.57 18.19 3.58
C LYS A 303 -0.28 17.41 3.84
N PHE A 304 0.67 17.95 4.59
CA PHE A 304 1.90 17.26 4.95
C PHE A 304 1.67 16.38 6.18
N ILE A 305 1.51 15.06 5.96
CA ILE A 305 1.09 14.13 7.02
C ILE A 305 2.19 13.17 7.50
N GLY A 306 3.28 13.03 6.75
CA GLY A 306 4.29 12.02 7.09
C GLY A 306 5.66 12.24 6.48
N LEU A 307 6.69 11.74 7.17
CA LEU A 307 8.07 11.72 6.71
C LEU A 307 8.51 10.28 6.41
N LYS A 308 9.20 10.10 5.28
CA LYS A 308 9.83 8.83 4.90
C LYS A 308 11.35 8.93 5.04
N VAL A 309 11.95 7.97 5.74
CA VAL A 309 13.37 8.01 6.10
C VAL A 309 14.15 6.80 5.63
N GLY A 310 15.46 6.97 5.51
CA GLY A 310 16.40 5.91 5.13
C GLY A 310 17.07 6.21 3.81
N MET A 311 18.38 6.37 3.81
CA MET A 311 19.17 6.70 2.62
C MET A 311 20.34 5.74 2.50
N GLY A 312 20.47 5.05 1.38
CA GLY A 312 21.57 4.11 1.17
C GLY A 312 21.46 2.77 1.92
N SER A 313 20.26 2.43 2.42
CA SER A 313 20.01 1.22 3.24
C SER A 313 19.23 0.11 2.52
N GLY A 314 18.58 0.42 1.39
CA GLY A 314 17.83 -0.57 0.64
C GLY A 314 18.74 -1.70 0.13
N SER A 315 18.22 -2.93 0.08
CA SER A 315 19.00 -4.14 -0.28
C SER A 315 19.62 -4.09 -1.68
N ILE A 316 19.13 -3.20 -2.53
CA ILE A 316 19.58 -2.97 -3.92
C ILE A 316 20.05 -1.53 -4.15
N CYS A 317 20.19 -0.75 -3.08
CA CYS A 317 20.67 0.61 -3.13
C CYS A 317 22.19 0.62 -2.95
N THR A 318 22.88 1.33 -3.84
CA THR A 318 24.34 1.50 -3.77
C THR A 318 24.74 2.96 -3.57
N THR A 319 23.79 3.87 -3.29
CA THR A 319 24.05 5.31 -3.07
C THR A 319 25.19 5.54 -2.08
N SER A 320 25.20 4.88 -0.92
CA SER A 320 26.24 5.04 0.10
C SER A 320 27.61 4.55 -0.38
N ILE A 321 27.65 3.48 -1.17
CA ILE A 321 28.87 2.94 -1.78
C ILE A 321 29.40 3.88 -2.88
N GLN A 322 28.50 4.41 -3.70
CA GLN A 322 28.83 5.18 -4.88
C GLN A 322 29.15 6.65 -4.58
N THR A 323 28.47 7.24 -3.60
CA THR A 323 28.58 8.68 -3.26
C THR A 323 29.29 8.92 -1.92
N GLY A 324 29.39 7.92 -1.06
CA GLY A 324 29.86 8.08 0.32
C GLY A 324 28.84 8.75 1.26
N VAL A 325 27.64 9.06 0.78
CA VAL A 325 26.56 9.71 1.55
C VAL A 325 25.47 8.69 1.85
N GLY A 326 25.02 8.64 3.11
CA GLY A 326 23.93 7.77 3.52
C GLY A 326 23.50 8.04 4.95
N ALA A 327 22.31 7.57 5.28
CA ALA A 327 21.74 7.59 6.61
C ALA A 327 21.06 6.24 6.82
N PRO A 328 21.73 5.29 7.51
CA PRO A 328 21.16 3.97 7.78
C PRO A 328 19.76 4.06 8.38
N THR A 329 18.80 3.25 7.91
CA THR A 329 17.37 3.43 8.24
C THR A 329 17.11 3.49 9.75
N MET A 330 17.76 2.63 10.55
CA MET A 330 17.62 2.67 12.01
C MET A 330 18.07 4.01 12.61
N PHE A 331 19.23 4.51 12.21
CA PHE A 331 19.76 5.82 12.61
C PHE A 331 18.84 6.95 12.17
N ALA A 332 18.47 6.98 10.88
CA ALA A 332 17.60 7.99 10.30
C ALA A 332 16.24 8.04 11.02
N THR A 333 15.69 6.88 11.38
CA THR A 333 14.44 6.77 12.12
C THR A 333 14.54 7.45 13.48
N ALA A 334 15.57 7.14 14.27
CA ALA A 334 15.76 7.77 15.57
C ALA A 334 15.94 9.29 15.47
N GLN A 335 16.77 9.76 14.52
CA GLN A 335 17.01 11.19 14.31
C GLN A 335 15.74 11.97 13.97
N VAL A 336 14.93 11.43 13.05
CA VAL A 336 13.71 12.09 12.60
C VAL A 336 12.58 11.95 13.62
N ALA A 337 12.53 10.85 14.38
CA ALA A 337 11.58 10.67 15.47
C ALA A 337 11.74 11.74 16.55
N ASP A 338 12.98 12.04 16.95
CA ASP A 338 13.26 13.11 17.92
C ASP A 338 12.78 14.47 17.39
N ALA A 339 13.09 14.80 16.13
CA ALA A 339 12.64 16.06 15.52
C ALA A 339 11.11 16.16 15.42
N ILE A 340 10.42 15.07 15.04
CA ILE A 340 8.96 15.02 15.02
C ILE A 340 8.40 15.28 16.43
N ASN A 341 8.97 14.64 17.45
CA ASN A 341 8.53 14.82 18.83
C ASN A 341 8.76 16.26 19.33
N ASP A 342 9.87 16.89 18.94
CA ASP A 342 10.23 18.24 19.37
C ASP A 342 9.36 19.33 18.70
N TYR A 343 9.01 19.15 17.41
CA TYR A 343 8.42 20.23 16.61
C TYR A 343 6.98 19.98 16.15
N ASN A 344 6.61 18.76 15.77
CA ASN A 344 5.25 18.46 15.32
C ASN A 344 4.89 16.97 15.47
N PRO A 345 4.40 16.55 16.65
CA PRO A 345 4.05 15.15 16.93
C PRO A 345 2.87 14.59 16.11
N LYS A 346 2.22 15.39 15.26
CA LYS A 346 1.16 14.92 14.36
C LYS A 346 1.70 14.23 13.10
N ILE A 347 2.96 14.49 12.73
CA ILE A 347 3.58 13.90 11.54
C ILE A 347 3.96 12.46 11.83
N SER A 348 3.47 11.54 11.00
CA SER A 348 3.84 10.12 11.10
C SER A 348 5.21 9.85 10.50
N LEU A 349 5.90 8.82 11.02
CA LEU A 349 7.23 8.43 10.57
C LEU A 349 7.23 7.06 9.88
N ILE A 350 7.77 6.99 8.67
CA ILE A 350 7.89 5.77 7.88
C ILE A 350 9.37 5.40 7.72
N ALA A 351 9.78 4.26 8.29
CA ALA A 351 11.11 3.69 8.11
C ALA A 351 11.16 2.88 6.80
N ASP A 352 11.96 3.32 5.81
CA ASP A 352 12.04 2.72 4.47
C ASP A 352 13.39 2.01 4.23
N GLY A 353 13.31 0.72 3.91
CA GLY A 353 14.47 -0.10 3.53
C GLY A 353 15.36 -0.57 4.69
N GLY A 354 16.32 -1.44 4.38
CA GLY A 354 17.28 -2.00 5.36
C GLY A 354 16.81 -3.22 6.15
N PHE A 355 15.51 -3.55 6.09
CA PHE A 355 14.95 -4.75 6.73
C PHE A 355 15.43 -6.04 6.06
N LYS A 356 15.90 -6.99 6.87
CA LYS A 356 16.35 -8.31 6.40
C LYS A 356 15.43 -9.42 6.87
N ASN A 357 14.88 -9.27 8.08
CA ASN A 357 14.04 -10.29 8.71
C ASN A 357 12.83 -9.65 9.42
N PRO A 358 11.78 -10.43 9.75
CA PRO A 358 10.61 -9.91 10.48
C PRO A 358 10.98 -9.22 11.81
N GLY A 359 12.04 -9.66 12.48
CA GLY A 359 12.53 -9.07 13.73
C GLY A 359 13.13 -7.66 13.62
N ASP A 360 13.34 -7.14 12.41
CA ASP A 360 13.81 -5.76 12.23
C ASP A 360 12.67 -4.73 12.28
N ILE A 361 11.43 -5.17 12.00
CA ILE A 361 10.23 -4.32 12.10
C ILE A 361 10.04 -3.77 13.52
N PRO A 362 10.01 -4.61 14.59
CA PRO A 362 9.87 -4.11 15.95
C PRO A 362 11.03 -3.17 16.35
N LYS A 363 12.24 -3.37 15.81
CA LYS A 363 13.39 -2.48 16.05
C LYS A 363 13.13 -1.08 15.48
N ALA A 364 12.68 -0.98 14.23
CA ALA A 364 12.32 0.31 13.62
C ALA A 364 11.23 1.02 14.40
N ILE A 365 10.21 0.29 14.85
CA ILE A 365 9.12 0.88 15.66
C ILE A 365 9.66 1.34 17.01
N SER A 366 10.53 0.59 17.67
CA SER A 366 11.19 1.04 18.91
C SER A 366 12.07 2.28 18.73
N ALA A 367 12.51 2.55 17.49
CA ALA A 367 13.24 3.75 17.11
C ALA A 367 12.36 4.98 16.87
N GLY A 368 11.03 4.82 16.93
CA GLY A 368 10.07 5.90 16.73
C GLY A 368 9.25 5.82 15.44
N ALA A 369 9.48 4.83 14.56
CA ALA A 369 8.63 4.65 13.37
C ALA A 369 7.18 4.33 13.74
N ASP A 370 6.24 4.87 12.97
CA ASP A 370 4.82 4.54 13.01
C ASP A 370 4.48 3.41 12.04
N LEU A 371 5.12 3.42 10.86
CA LEU A 371 4.97 2.42 9.82
C LEU A 371 6.34 2.04 9.23
N ILE A 372 6.39 0.89 8.57
CA ILE A 372 7.59 0.45 7.83
C ILE A 372 7.27 0.31 6.35
N MET A 373 8.24 0.61 5.50
CA MET A 373 8.17 0.41 4.06
C MET A 373 9.30 -0.53 3.61
N SER A 374 8.96 -1.53 2.79
CA SER A 374 9.95 -2.46 2.25
C SER A 374 9.64 -2.83 0.81
N GLY A 375 10.69 -2.98 0.01
CA GLY A 375 10.61 -3.60 -1.31
C GLY A 375 11.09 -5.06 -1.28
N HIS A 376 12.12 -5.35 -0.49
CA HIS A 376 12.80 -6.65 -0.45
C HIS A 376 11.87 -7.79 -0.08
N PHE A 377 11.01 -7.60 0.93
CA PHE A 377 10.09 -8.65 1.38
C PHE A 377 9.06 -9.03 0.31
N PHE A 378 8.70 -8.10 -0.56
CA PHE A 378 7.55 -8.24 -1.45
C PHE A 378 7.93 -8.47 -2.91
N ALA A 379 9.15 -8.13 -3.32
CA ALA A 379 9.61 -8.29 -4.71
C ALA A 379 9.51 -9.73 -5.24
N GLY A 380 9.64 -10.74 -4.36
CA GLY A 380 9.54 -12.16 -4.72
C GLY A 380 8.12 -12.74 -4.72
N THR A 381 7.10 -11.95 -4.36
CA THR A 381 5.72 -12.45 -4.24
C THR A 381 5.06 -12.68 -5.60
N GLU A 382 3.95 -13.41 -5.61
CA GLU A 382 3.14 -13.60 -6.81
C GLU A 382 2.61 -12.26 -7.37
N GLU A 383 2.16 -11.38 -6.49
CA GLU A 383 1.53 -10.09 -6.80
C GLU A 383 2.51 -9.00 -7.26
N SER A 384 3.82 -9.17 -7.06
CA SER A 384 4.79 -8.20 -7.56
C SER A 384 4.82 -8.21 -9.11
N PRO A 385 5.16 -7.09 -9.77
CA PRO A 385 5.28 -7.06 -11.23
C PRO A 385 6.38 -8.00 -11.77
N GLY A 386 6.22 -8.42 -13.02
CA GLY A 386 7.19 -9.25 -13.74
C GLY A 386 6.94 -10.76 -13.66
N PHE A 387 7.72 -11.52 -14.43
CA PHE A 387 7.52 -12.95 -14.60
C PHE A 387 8.33 -13.78 -13.57
N ILE A 388 7.81 -14.96 -13.25
CA ILE A 388 8.53 -15.96 -12.47
C ILE A 388 9.49 -16.70 -13.42
N ASP A 389 10.78 -16.67 -13.09
CA ASP A 389 11.84 -17.39 -13.81
C ASP A 389 12.43 -18.51 -12.94
N THR A 390 13.32 -19.33 -13.49
CA THR A 390 13.98 -20.43 -12.78
C THR A 390 15.49 -20.39 -12.95
N ILE A 391 16.23 -20.19 -11.86
CA ILE A 391 17.70 -20.23 -11.83
C ILE A 391 18.16 -21.39 -10.94
N ALA A 392 18.99 -22.27 -11.49
CA ALA A 392 19.51 -23.45 -10.78
C ALA A 392 18.41 -24.28 -10.08
N GLY A 393 17.25 -24.42 -10.72
CA GLY A 393 16.11 -25.17 -10.20
C GLY A 393 15.27 -24.46 -9.13
N ARG A 394 15.57 -23.18 -8.81
CA ARG A 394 14.81 -22.36 -7.87
C ARG A 394 14.01 -21.30 -8.62
N LYS A 395 12.74 -21.13 -8.25
CA LYS A 395 11.90 -20.04 -8.76
C LYS A 395 12.40 -18.69 -8.24
N VAL A 396 12.49 -17.70 -9.12
CA VAL A 396 12.98 -16.35 -8.82
C VAL A 396 12.14 -15.29 -9.53
N LYS A 397 12.23 -14.04 -9.08
CA LYS A 397 11.70 -12.85 -9.77
C LYS A 397 12.77 -11.77 -9.86
N VAL A 398 12.63 -10.88 -10.83
CA VAL A 398 13.53 -9.73 -11.00
C VAL A 398 13.22 -8.68 -9.93
N TYR A 399 14.25 -8.16 -9.29
CA TYR A 399 14.17 -7.07 -8.33
C TYR A 399 15.23 -6.01 -8.66
N ARG A 400 14.81 -4.77 -8.87
CA ARG A 400 15.72 -3.71 -9.31
C ARG A 400 15.51 -2.38 -8.63
N GLY A 401 16.63 -1.71 -8.37
CA GLY A 401 16.69 -0.41 -7.72
C GLY A 401 16.28 0.66 -8.70
N MET A 402 15.54 1.66 -8.23
CA MET A 402 15.09 2.73 -9.13
C MET A 402 16.23 3.63 -9.60
N GLY A 403 17.40 3.54 -8.97
CA GLY A 403 18.67 4.11 -9.44
C GLY A 403 19.51 3.18 -10.33
N SER A 404 19.04 1.97 -10.63
CA SER A 404 19.73 1.05 -11.53
C SER A 404 19.70 1.54 -12.97
N LYS A 405 20.58 1.01 -13.83
CA LYS A 405 20.63 1.39 -15.24
C LYS A 405 19.36 0.98 -15.98
N GLU A 406 18.85 -0.21 -15.68
CA GLU A 406 17.65 -0.80 -16.28
C GLU A 406 16.42 0.03 -15.93
N ALA A 407 16.27 0.39 -14.66
CA ALA A 407 15.20 1.25 -14.17
C ALA A 407 15.21 2.64 -14.84
N ARG A 408 16.39 3.27 -14.95
CA ARG A 408 16.55 4.60 -15.55
C ARG A 408 16.39 4.64 -17.06
N THR A 409 16.45 3.50 -17.75
CA THR A 409 16.30 3.41 -19.22
C THR A 409 14.90 3.86 -19.68
N SER A 410 13.90 3.81 -18.80
CA SER A 410 12.54 4.31 -19.07
C SER A 410 12.45 5.83 -19.25
N GLY A 411 13.40 6.59 -18.67
CA GLY A 411 13.41 8.06 -18.65
C GLY A 411 12.56 8.71 -17.55
N TYR A 412 11.65 7.99 -16.89
CA TYR A 412 10.65 8.58 -15.97
C TYR A 412 11.15 8.86 -14.54
N VAL A 413 12.31 8.32 -14.14
CA VAL A 413 12.88 8.47 -12.78
C VAL A 413 14.21 9.22 -12.75
N THR A 414 14.52 9.97 -13.80
CA THR A 414 15.81 10.67 -13.95
C THR A 414 16.03 11.77 -12.90
N ASP A 415 14.95 12.37 -12.42
CA ASP A 415 14.91 13.43 -11.41
C ASP A 415 15.05 12.92 -9.97
N ARG A 416 15.02 11.58 -9.74
CA ARG A 416 15.31 11.02 -8.40
C ARG A 416 16.76 11.28 -7.93
N TYR A 417 17.67 11.66 -8.85
CA TYR A 417 19.11 11.81 -8.64
C TYR A 417 19.63 13.16 -9.20
N ILE A 418 20.84 13.57 -8.83
CA ILE A 418 21.43 14.87 -9.19
C ILE A 418 21.52 15.03 -10.73
N GLU A 419 20.85 16.05 -11.28
CA GLU A 419 20.88 16.39 -12.71
C GLU A 419 22.32 16.62 -13.21
N GLY A 420 22.68 15.97 -14.32
CA GLY A 420 24.00 16.05 -14.95
C GLY A 420 24.96 14.90 -14.60
N SER A 421 24.71 14.15 -13.53
CA SER A 421 25.50 12.96 -13.14
C SER A 421 25.05 11.69 -13.86
N LYS A 422 24.89 11.74 -15.19
CA LYS A 422 24.29 10.67 -16.01
C LYS A 422 25.05 9.32 -16.01
N MET A 423 26.24 9.22 -15.41
CA MET A 423 27.08 8.02 -15.53
C MET A 423 27.05 7.08 -14.33
N LEU A 424 26.79 7.57 -13.11
CA LEU A 424 26.82 6.71 -11.92
C LEU A 424 25.44 6.07 -11.70
N ALA A 425 25.39 4.75 -11.51
CA ALA A 425 24.18 4.03 -11.14
C ALA A 425 24.19 3.77 -9.63
N GLU A 426 23.15 4.22 -8.92
CA GLU A 426 23.03 4.13 -7.47
C GLU A 426 22.09 2.99 -7.02
N GLY A 427 21.78 2.07 -7.95
CA GLY A 427 21.07 0.84 -7.66
C GLY A 427 21.53 -0.32 -8.53
N VAL A 428 21.18 -1.54 -8.10
CA VAL A 428 21.45 -2.78 -8.82
C VAL A 428 20.15 -3.43 -9.33
N SER A 429 20.27 -4.31 -10.32
CA SER A 429 19.19 -5.18 -10.80
C SER A 429 19.66 -6.61 -10.64
N ASP A 430 18.91 -7.44 -9.92
CA ASP A 430 19.24 -8.84 -9.67
C ASP A 430 17.97 -9.68 -9.49
N TYR A 431 18.12 -10.97 -9.19
CA TYR A 431 17.04 -11.89 -8.89
C TYR A 431 16.87 -12.09 -7.38
N VAL A 432 15.62 -12.14 -6.95
CA VAL A 432 15.23 -12.58 -5.60
C VAL A 432 14.49 -13.91 -5.65
N PRO A 433 14.58 -14.75 -4.62
CA PRO A 433 13.78 -15.97 -4.53
C PRO A 433 12.29 -15.66 -4.63
N PHE A 434 11.54 -16.52 -5.31
CA PHE A 434 10.08 -16.48 -5.28
C PHE A 434 9.59 -16.88 -3.87
N THR A 435 8.80 -16.02 -3.24
CA THR A 435 8.37 -16.17 -1.84
C THR A 435 6.92 -16.64 -1.68
N GLY A 436 6.17 -16.81 -2.78
CA GLY A 436 4.77 -17.23 -2.76
C GLY A 436 3.77 -16.07 -2.73
N ASP A 437 2.57 -16.32 -2.25
CA ASP A 437 1.49 -15.33 -2.13
C ASP A 437 1.83 -14.26 -1.07
N LEU A 438 1.51 -13.00 -1.36
CA LEU A 438 1.71 -11.86 -0.47
C LEU A 438 1.13 -12.08 0.93
N SER A 439 -0.04 -12.72 1.04
CA SER A 439 -0.72 -12.94 2.32
C SER A 439 0.13 -13.75 3.28
N GLY A 440 0.87 -14.75 2.77
CA GLY A 440 1.78 -15.56 3.57
C GLY A 440 2.99 -14.77 4.05
N VAL A 441 3.57 -13.95 3.18
CA VAL A 441 4.68 -13.05 3.53
C VAL A 441 4.23 -12.04 4.59
N LEU A 442 3.10 -11.36 4.37
CA LEU A 442 2.58 -10.35 5.27
C LEU A 442 2.21 -10.93 6.64
N LEU A 443 1.64 -12.14 6.67
CA LEU A 443 1.37 -12.86 7.92
C LEU A 443 2.65 -13.08 8.72
N SER A 444 3.73 -13.54 8.08
CA SER A 444 5.03 -13.75 8.74
C SER A 444 5.61 -12.44 9.30
N LEU A 445 5.53 -11.34 8.55
CA LEU A 445 5.96 -10.02 9.02
C LEU A 445 5.13 -9.53 10.21
N LYS A 446 3.80 -9.72 10.16
CA LYS A 446 2.88 -9.42 11.26
C LYS A 446 3.22 -10.22 12.51
N GLU A 447 3.45 -11.52 12.39
CA GLU A 447 3.85 -12.39 13.50
C GLU A 447 5.20 -11.95 14.09
N GLY A 448 6.17 -11.56 13.25
CA GLY A 448 7.44 -11.02 13.70
C GLY A 448 7.29 -9.76 14.56
N LEU A 449 6.42 -8.84 14.15
CA LEU A 449 6.10 -7.64 14.92
C LEU A 449 5.38 -7.99 16.24
N ILE A 450 4.31 -8.78 16.19
CA ILE A 450 3.55 -9.18 17.39
C ILE A 450 4.46 -9.89 18.40
N ASN A 451 5.27 -10.86 17.95
CA ASN A 451 6.20 -11.56 18.82
C ASN A 451 7.24 -10.61 19.42
N GLY A 452 7.80 -9.69 18.61
CA GLY A 452 8.72 -8.66 19.09
C GLY A 452 8.11 -7.78 20.19
N MET A 453 6.84 -7.40 20.03
CA MET A 453 6.07 -6.62 21.01
C MET A 453 5.77 -7.42 22.29
N ILE A 454 5.43 -8.71 22.18
CA ILE A 454 5.23 -9.58 23.34
C ILE A 454 6.53 -9.73 24.14
N TYR A 455 7.66 -9.99 23.47
CA TYR A 455 8.95 -10.14 24.14
C TYR A 455 9.43 -8.84 24.79
N SER A 456 9.09 -7.68 24.21
CA SER A 456 9.44 -6.36 24.75
C SER A 456 8.46 -5.84 25.80
N GLY A 457 7.33 -6.52 26.02
CA GLY A 457 6.30 -6.09 26.97
C GLY A 457 5.43 -4.94 26.48
N ALA A 458 5.24 -4.79 25.16
CA ALA A 458 4.43 -3.74 24.54
C ALA A 458 3.09 -4.28 24.01
N LYS A 459 1.96 -3.70 24.43
CA LYS A 459 0.61 -4.02 23.92
C LYS A 459 0.21 -3.18 22.69
N SER A 460 0.93 -2.09 22.41
CA SER A 460 0.63 -1.17 21.30
C SER A 460 1.89 -0.59 20.66
N ILE A 461 1.79 -0.07 19.43
CA ILE A 461 2.87 0.65 18.74
C ILE A 461 3.47 1.76 19.62
N LYS A 462 2.61 2.51 20.33
CA LYS A 462 3.02 3.56 21.26
C LYS A 462 3.84 3.04 22.44
N GLU A 463 3.52 1.86 22.96
CA GLU A 463 4.32 1.21 24.00
C GLU A 463 5.62 0.64 23.42
N MET A 464 5.59 0.14 22.19
CA MET A 464 6.76 -0.41 21.52
C MET A 464 7.85 0.64 21.31
N LYS A 465 7.48 1.89 21.02
CA LYS A 465 8.39 3.06 20.97
C LYS A 465 9.15 3.31 22.29
N LYS A 466 8.71 2.74 23.41
CA LYS A 466 9.37 2.84 24.73
C LYS A 466 10.22 1.64 25.07
N ALA A 467 10.28 0.63 24.19
CA ALA A 467 11.07 -0.57 24.41
C ALA A 467 12.55 -0.22 24.56
N LYS A 468 13.25 -0.93 25.44
CA LYS A 468 14.68 -0.69 25.67
C LYS A 468 15.49 -1.35 24.56
N ILE A 469 16.46 -0.61 24.03
CA ILE A 469 17.39 -1.10 23.00
C ILE A 469 18.78 -1.26 23.61
N GLY A 470 19.44 -2.38 23.30
CA GLY A 470 20.84 -2.63 23.61
C GLY A 470 21.68 -2.71 22.34
N VAL A 471 22.85 -2.07 22.34
CA VAL A 471 23.83 -2.19 21.25
C VAL A 471 24.65 -3.46 21.46
N ILE A 472 24.83 -4.24 20.39
CA ILE A 472 25.65 -5.45 20.39
C ILE A 472 26.92 -5.24 19.59
N THR A 473 27.99 -5.92 19.98
CA THR A 473 29.24 -5.94 19.22
C THR A 473 29.14 -6.94 18.05
N PRO A 474 30.05 -6.90 17.07
CA PRO A 474 30.09 -7.93 16.02
C PRO A 474 30.24 -9.37 16.55
N THR A 475 30.83 -9.55 17.74
CA THR A 475 30.88 -10.87 18.39
C THR A 475 29.54 -11.27 18.99
N GLY A 476 28.81 -10.33 19.61
CA GLY A 476 27.44 -10.56 20.05
C GLY A 476 26.49 -10.87 18.89
N GLN A 477 26.66 -10.21 17.74
CA GLN A 477 25.87 -10.52 16.54
C GLN A 477 26.06 -11.98 16.10
N ARG A 478 27.31 -12.47 16.11
CA ARG A 478 27.61 -13.88 15.80
C ARG A 478 26.99 -14.86 16.78
N GLU A 479 27.00 -14.54 18.08
CA GLU A 479 26.33 -15.33 19.12
C GLU A 479 24.82 -15.42 18.87
N THR A 480 24.20 -14.31 18.47
CA THR A 480 22.74 -14.24 18.23
C THR A 480 22.30 -14.85 16.91
N SER A 481 23.24 -15.10 16.00
CA SER A 481 22.97 -15.75 14.72
C SER A 481 22.94 -17.27 14.87
N THR A 482 22.30 -17.98 13.94
CA THR A 482 22.38 -19.45 13.91
C THR A 482 23.84 -19.88 13.72
N HIS A 483 24.32 -20.81 14.55
CA HIS A 483 25.70 -21.28 14.55
C HIS A 483 25.78 -22.79 14.84
N ASP A 484 26.90 -23.41 14.44
CA ASP A 484 27.21 -24.83 14.63
C ASP A 484 26.24 -25.82 13.94
N LEU A 485 25.74 -25.46 12.74
CA LEU A 485 24.84 -26.28 11.92
C LEU A 485 25.47 -26.64 10.56
N ILE A 486 25.09 -27.81 10.01
CA ILE A 486 25.63 -28.34 8.73
C ILE A 486 24.82 -27.85 7.52
N GLY A 487 23.54 -27.52 7.69
CA GLY A 487 22.68 -26.97 6.64
C GLY A 487 22.80 -25.45 6.53
N LYS A 488 22.76 -24.90 5.31
CA LYS A 488 22.50 -23.47 5.11
C LYS A 488 21.00 -23.23 5.29
N TYR A 489 20.65 -22.47 6.32
CA TYR A 489 19.28 -21.99 6.57
C TYR A 489 19.02 -20.71 5.79
#